data_AF-W5YK99-F1
#
_entry.id   AF-W5YK99-F1
#
_cell.length_a   1.000
_cell.length_b   1.000
_cell.length_c   1.000
_cell.angle_alpha   90.00
_cell.angle_beta   90.00
_cell.angle_gamma   90.00
#
_symmetry.space_group_name_H-M   'P 1'
#
loop_
_entity.id
_entity.type
_entity.pdbx_description
1 polymer ?
#
loop_
_entity_poly.entity_id
_entity_poly.type
_entity_poly.pdbx_seq_one_letter_code
_entity_poly.pdbx_strand_id
1 'polypeptide(L)'
;MTEWSMQPKRYVPDLRQLGALCDGNYQRLRRLRQLEVDGKPVCEFELHRENVYLGRVQIKVLQTAKYTETLLLEQIHNSGRWLNNPQMTARVYHDAAMAEVISCYRDRQIAPVNDYPNRFMHHPDEKAQVNGFLADWLDFCLRFGHLPMEHAAWSAGEGVD
;
A
#
# COMPACT_ATOMS: atom_id res chain seq x y z
N MET A 1 -20.61 32.65 35.17
CA MET A 1 -20.87 32.00 33.88
C MET A 1 -19.73 31.02 33.68
N THR A 2 -19.96 29.73 33.95
CA THR A 2 -18.90 28.71 33.95
C THR A 2 -18.72 28.21 32.53
N GLU A 3 -17.62 28.58 31.87
CA GLU A 3 -17.27 28.05 30.56
C GLU A 3 -16.90 26.56 30.71
N TRP A 4 -17.77 25.70 30.22
CA TRP A 4 -17.46 24.29 30.02
C TRP A 4 -16.53 24.17 28.82
N SER A 5 -15.22 24.07 29.05
CA SER A 5 -14.29 23.62 28.01
C SER A 5 -14.27 22.10 28.00
N MET A 6 -14.84 21.51 26.95
CA MET A 6 -14.78 20.06 26.73
C MET A 6 -13.34 19.75 26.30
N GLN A 7 -12.49 19.33 27.23
CA GLN A 7 -11.12 18.93 26.87
C GLN A 7 -11.21 17.72 25.93
N PRO A 8 -10.63 17.81 24.72
CA PRO A 8 -10.66 16.70 23.78
C PRO A 8 -9.93 15.50 24.41
N LYS A 9 -10.57 14.33 24.39
CA LYS A 9 -9.96 13.10 24.90
C LYS A 9 -8.71 12.80 24.08
N ARG A 10 -7.60 12.53 24.79
CA ARG A 10 -6.35 12.11 24.16
C ARG A 10 -6.58 10.81 23.37
N TYR A 11 -6.16 10.80 22.11
CA TYR A 11 -6.19 9.60 21.29
C TYR A 11 -5.27 8.52 21.89
N VAL A 12 -5.79 7.29 21.97
CA VAL A 12 -5.05 6.11 22.38
C VAL A 12 -5.16 5.09 21.24
N PRO A 13 -4.06 4.72 20.58
CA PRO A 13 -4.09 3.74 19.50
C PRO A 13 -4.59 2.38 19.97
N ASP A 14 -5.47 1.76 19.18
CA ASP A 14 -5.77 0.34 19.32
C ASP A 14 -4.66 -0.48 18.63
N LEU A 15 -3.69 -0.93 19.44
CA LEU A 15 -2.56 -1.71 18.95
C LEU A 15 -2.98 -3.08 18.38
N ARG A 16 -4.10 -3.64 18.83
CA ARG A 16 -4.60 -4.92 18.29
C ARG A 16 -5.16 -4.72 16.89
N GLN A 17 -5.95 -3.67 16.71
CA GLN A 17 -6.48 -3.32 15.40
C GLN A 17 -5.35 -2.96 14.43
N LEU A 18 -4.36 -2.18 14.87
CA LEU A 18 -3.21 -1.85 14.05
C LEU A 18 -2.39 -3.09 13.68
N GLY A 19 -2.15 -4.00 14.62
CA GLY A 19 -1.48 -5.28 14.35
C GLY A 19 -2.22 -6.11 13.30
N ALA A 20 -3.54 -6.26 13.45
CA ALA A 20 -4.37 -6.98 12.49
C ALA A 20 -4.35 -6.35 11.08
N LEU A 21 -4.28 -5.01 10.99
CA LEU A 21 -4.08 -4.32 9.72
C LEU A 21 -2.72 -4.67 9.10
N CYS A 22 -1.65 -4.61 9.88
CA CYS A 22 -0.30 -4.92 9.42
C CYS A 22 -0.16 -6.39 8.96
N ASP A 23 -0.75 -7.34 9.69
CA ASP A 23 -0.81 -8.75 9.31
C ASP A 23 -1.58 -8.92 7.98
N GLY A 24 -2.74 -8.27 7.87
CA GLY A 24 -3.54 -8.28 6.66
C GLY A 24 -2.82 -7.70 5.46
N ASN A 25 -2.07 -6.62 5.65
CA ASN A 25 -1.26 -5.99 4.60
C ASN A 25 -0.14 -6.93 4.13
N TYR A 26 0.52 -7.62 5.06
CA TYR A 26 1.53 -8.63 4.73
C TYR A 26 0.96 -9.73 3.85
N GLN A 27 -0.19 -10.30 4.22
CA GLN A 27 -0.79 -11.38 3.45
C GLN A 27 -1.22 -10.93 2.04
N ARG A 28 -1.76 -9.71 1.90
CA ARG A 28 -2.13 -9.15 0.60
C ARG A 28 -0.91 -8.89 -0.28
N LEU A 29 0.15 -8.29 0.28
CA LEU A 29 1.42 -8.10 -0.43
C LEU A 29 2.03 -9.43 -0.86
N ARG A 30 2.03 -10.43 0.02
CA ARG A 30 2.55 -11.76 -0.28
C ARG A 30 1.79 -12.41 -1.44
N ARG A 31 0.47 -12.33 -1.45
CA ARG A 31 -0.35 -12.84 -2.58
C ARG A 31 -0.05 -12.09 -3.87
N LEU A 32 0.05 -10.76 -3.81
CA LEU A 32 0.30 -9.96 -5.00
C LEU A 32 1.69 -10.23 -5.59
N ARG A 33 2.70 -10.44 -4.73
CA ARG A 33 4.07 -10.79 -5.14
C ARG A 33 4.27 -12.25 -5.54
N GLN A 34 3.25 -13.10 -5.41
CA GLN A 34 3.27 -14.46 -5.98
C GLN A 34 2.96 -14.47 -7.48
N LEU A 35 2.53 -13.34 -8.04
CA LEU A 35 2.37 -13.21 -9.47
C LEU A 35 3.75 -13.24 -10.13
N GLU A 36 3.92 -14.19 -11.03
CA GLU A 36 5.15 -14.39 -11.79
C GLU A 36 4.84 -14.47 -13.28
N VAL A 37 5.75 -13.93 -14.09
CA VAL A 37 5.77 -14.07 -15.55
C VAL A 37 7.15 -14.58 -15.92
N ASP A 38 7.22 -15.67 -16.68
CA ASP A 38 8.47 -16.31 -17.10
C ASP A 38 9.44 -16.62 -15.94
N GLY A 39 8.89 -17.03 -14.79
CA GLY A 39 9.64 -17.35 -13.57
C GLY A 39 10.27 -16.13 -12.89
N LYS A 40 9.83 -14.92 -13.23
CA LYS A 40 10.25 -13.66 -12.58
C LYS A 40 9.07 -13.03 -11.85
N PRO A 41 9.28 -12.49 -10.64
CA PRO A 41 8.24 -11.75 -9.92
C PRO A 41 7.76 -10.56 -10.73
N VAL A 42 6.45 -10.39 -10.78
CA VAL A 42 5.80 -9.26 -11.43
C VAL A 42 5.99 -8.03 -10.56
N CYS A 43 6.74 -7.05 -11.08
CA CYS A 43 6.97 -5.78 -10.41
C CYS A 43 5.95 -4.71 -10.83
N GLU A 44 5.16 -4.96 -11.88
CA GLU A 44 4.17 -4.03 -12.43
C GLU A 44 2.90 -4.76 -12.88
N PHE A 45 1.75 -4.18 -12.57
CA PHE A 45 0.47 -4.70 -13.02
C PHE A 45 -0.50 -3.58 -13.36
N GLU A 46 -1.41 -3.86 -14.27
CA GLU A 46 -2.44 -2.93 -14.70
C GLU A 46 -3.72 -3.18 -13.90
N LEU A 47 -4.45 -2.11 -13.64
CA LEU A 47 -5.73 -2.14 -12.96
C LEU A 47 -6.82 -1.96 -14.01
N HIS A 48 -7.70 -2.96 -14.15
CA HIS A 48 -8.84 -2.92 -15.06
C HIS A 48 -10.12 -3.32 -14.34
N ARG A 49 -11.23 -2.68 -14.71
CA ARG A 49 -12.58 -3.13 -14.35
C ARG A 49 -13.35 -3.28 -15.65
N GLU A 50 -13.68 -4.52 -16.00
CA GLU A 50 -14.25 -4.85 -17.32
C GLU A 50 -13.33 -4.30 -18.43
N ASN A 51 -13.83 -3.45 -19.32
CA ASN A 51 -13.03 -2.83 -20.39
C ASN A 51 -12.48 -1.43 -20.02
N VAL A 52 -12.53 -1.05 -18.74
CA VAL A 52 -12.08 0.27 -18.28
C VAL A 52 -10.72 0.15 -17.60
N TYR A 53 -9.73 0.81 -18.18
CA TYR A 53 -8.41 0.98 -17.58
C TYR A 53 -8.47 1.99 -16.41
N LEU A 54 -7.94 1.60 -15.26
CA LEU A 54 -7.96 2.37 -14.02
C LEU A 54 -6.58 2.93 -13.67
N GLY A 55 -5.52 2.23 -14.07
CA GLY A 55 -4.15 2.68 -13.84
C GLY A 55 -3.13 1.55 -13.90
N ARG A 56 -1.88 1.89 -13.62
CA ARG A 56 -0.75 0.95 -13.52
C ARG A 56 -0.07 1.13 -12.18
N VAL A 57 0.19 0.04 -11.49
CA VAL A 57 0.85 0.01 -10.18
C VAL A 57 2.19 -0.69 -10.31
N GLN A 58 3.16 -0.19 -9.58
CA GLN A 58 4.52 -0.69 -9.52
C GLN A 58 4.91 -0.97 -8.07
N ILE A 59 5.63 -2.07 -7.87
CA ILE A 59 6.25 -2.43 -6.60
C ILE A 59 7.75 -2.55 -6.83
N LYS A 60 8.54 -1.75 -6.10
CA LYS A 60 10.01 -1.81 -6.12
C LYS A 60 10.54 -2.22 -4.77
N VAL A 61 11.54 -3.09 -4.75
CA VAL A 61 12.32 -3.39 -3.55
C VAL A 61 13.39 -2.30 -3.40
N LEU A 62 13.30 -1.48 -2.35
CA LEU A 62 14.29 -0.44 -2.04
C LEU A 62 15.45 -0.98 -1.20
N GLN A 63 15.17 -1.94 -0.32
CA GLN A 63 16.16 -2.54 0.57
C GLN A 63 15.73 -3.95 0.93
N THR A 64 16.71 -4.86 1.01
CA THR A 64 16.53 -6.22 1.55
C THR A 64 17.51 -6.44 2.68
N ALA A 65 17.02 -6.99 3.79
CA ALA A 65 17.80 -7.50 4.91
C ALA A 65 17.32 -8.91 5.25
N LYS A 66 18.00 -9.58 6.20
CA LYS A 66 17.75 -11.01 6.52
C LYS A 66 16.28 -11.33 6.82
N TYR A 67 15.58 -10.45 7.53
CA TYR A 67 14.19 -10.67 7.96
C TYR A 67 13.25 -9.54 7.56
N THR A 68 13.75 -8.52 6.85
CA THR A 68 12.94 -7.36 6.49
C THR A 68 13.21 -6.88 5.08
N GLU A 69 12.17 -6.42 4.40
CA GLU A 69 12.25 -5.71 3.13
C GLU A 69 11.63 -4.32 3.25
N THR A 70 12.16 -3.35 2.50
CA THR A 70 11.54 -2.05 2.30
C THR A 70 11.04 -1.99 0.86
N LEU A 71 9.75 -1.79 0.68
CA LEU A 71 9.09 -1.72 -0.62
C LEU A 71 8.60 -0.31 -0.89
N LEU A 72 8.74 0.15 -2.13
CA LEU A 72 8.00 1.28 -2.67
C LEU A 72 6.81 0.73 -3.44
N LEU A 73 5.61 1.19 -3.09
CA LEU A 73 4.39 0.95 -3.84
C LEU A 73 3.91 2.26 -4.43
N GLU A 74 3.75 2.30 -5.75
CA GLU A 74 3.31 3.52 -6.43
C GLU A 74 2.39 3.22 -7.60
N GLN A 75 1.37 4.07 -7.77
CA GLN A 75 0.61 4.11 -8.99
C GLN A 75 1.33 5.01 -10.00
N ILE A 76 1.89 4.45 -11.06
CA ILE A 76 2.64 5.23 -12.06
C ILE A 76 1.74 5.84 -13.14
N HIS A 77 0.52 5.31 -13.29
CA HIS A 77 -0.46 5.83 -14.22
C HIS A 77 -1.87 5.74 -13.62
N ASN A 78 -2.73 6.72 -13.90
CA ASN A 78 -4.15 6.71 -13.55
C ASN A 78 -5.00 7.12 -14.75
N SER A 79 -6.27 6.76 -14.76
CA SER A 79 -7.21 7.15 -15.83
C SER A 79 -7.85 8.53 -15.61
N GLY A 80 -7.75 9.10 -14.41
CA GLY A 80 -8.40 10.36 -14.04
C GLY A 80 -7.43 11.53 -13.93
N ARG A 81 -7.57 12.53 -14.80
CA ARG A 81 -6.71 13.74 -14.87
C ARG A 81 -6.49 14.48 -13.54
N TRP A 82 -7.37 14.30 -12.56
CA TRP A 82 -7.33 14.97 -11.25
C TRP A 82 -7.04 14.03 -10.07
N LEU A 83 -6.84 12.73 -10.32
CA LEU A 83 -6.41 11.82 -9.26
C LEU A 83 -4.92 11.98 -8.99
N ASN A 84 -4.57 12.08 -7.72
CA ASN A 84 -3.19 11.89 -7.28
C ASN A 84 -2.85 10.40 -7.36
N ASN A 85 -1.63 10.13 -7.78
CA ASN A 85 -1.07 8.79 -7.78
C ASN A 85 -0.60 8.43 -6.35
N PRO A 86 -1.19 7.42 -5.69
CA PRO A 86 -0.70 6.97 -4.40
C PRO A 86 0.76 6.51 -4.51
N GLN A 87 1.58 6.95 -3.56
CA GLN A 87 2.97 6.52 -3.39
C GLN A 87 3.24 6.31 -1.90
N MET A 88 3.63 5.09 -1.54
CA MET A 88 3.88 4.68 -0.15
C MET A 88 5.13 3.82 -0.06
N THR A 89 5.93 4.06 0.97
CA THR A 89 7.01 3.16 1.35
C THR A 89 6.53 2.27 2.49
N ALA A 90 6.55 0.96 2.28
CA ALA A 90 6.18 -0.03 3.27
C ALA A 90 7.40 -0.81 3.77
N ARG A 91 7.45 -1.07 5.08
CA ARG A 91 8.38 -2.04 5.67
C ARG A 91 7.66 -3.35 5.85
N VAL A 92 8.24 -4.43 5.35
CA VAL A 92 7.77 -5.79 5.48
C VAL A 92 8.70 -6.52 6.45
N TYR A 93 8.14 -7.12 7.50
CA TYR A 93 8.83 -7.97 8.47
C TYR A 93 8.39 -9.41 8.23
N HIS A 94 9.30 -10.25 7.73
CA HIS A 94 8.96 -11.62 7.34
C HIS A 94 8.90 -12.59 8.52
N ASP A 95 9.67 -12.32 9.57
CA ASP A 95 9.67 -13.06 10.83
C ASP A 95 8.38 -12.84 11.63
N ALA A 96 7.88 -11.60 11.62
CA ALA A 96 6.64 -11.24 12.30
C ALA A 96 5.40 -11.30 11.40
N ALA A 97 5.56 -11.60 10.11
CA ALA A 97 4.49 -11.62 9.11
C ALA A 97 3.64 -10.33 9.07
N MET A 98 4.30 -9.18 9.21
CA MET A 98 3.67 -7.86 9.26
C MET A 98 4.17 -6.94 8.14
N ALA A 99 3.30 -6.07 7.63
CA ALA A 99 3.69 -5.00 6.73
C ALA A 99 3.04 -3.67 7.14
N GLU A 100 3.87 -2.65 7.33
CA GLU A 100 3.41 -1.32 7.73
C GLU A 100 3.88 -0.25 6.74
N VAL A 101 3.09 0.82 6.57
CA VAL A 101 3.53 2.02 5.87
C VAL A 101 4.44 2.83 6.80
N ILE A 102 5.67 3.08 6.35
CA ILE A 102 6.65 3.91 7.08
C ILE A 102 6.68 5.35 6.57
N SER A 103 6.29 5.57 5.31
CA SER A 103 6.30 6.87 4.66
C SER A 103 5.25 6.93 3.54
N CYS A 104 4.69 8.11 3.28
CA CYS A 104 3.78 8.34 2.16
C CYS A 104 4.06 9.69 1.50
N TYR A 105 4.00 9.73 0.16
CA TYR A 105 4.33 10.92 -0.64
C TYR A 105 5.67 11.58 -0.22
N ARG A 106 5.62 12.80 0.33
CA ARG A 106 6.78 13.62 0.72
C ARG A 106 7.15 13.50 2.20
N ASP A 107 6.35 12.79 2.99
CA ASP A 107 6.62 12.64 4.42
C ASP A 107 7.66 11.56 4.64
N ARG A 108 8.70 11.92 5.39
CA ARG A 108 9.84 11.04 5.64
C ARG A 108 9.51 9.90 6.60
N GLN A 109 8.64 10.14 7.56
CA GLN A 109 8.28 9.16 8.59
C GLN A 109 6.91 9.47 9.18
N ILE A 110 6.04 8.46 9.24
CA ILE A 110 4.73 8.56 9.87
C ILE A 110 4.87 8.27 11.37
N ALA A 111 4.51 9.23 12.23
CA ALA A 111 4.54 9.05 13.67
C ALA A 111 3.44 8.08 14.14
N PRO A 112 3.67 7.26 15.19
CA PRO A 112 2.64 6.36 15.72
C PRO A 112 1.41 7.09 16.27
N VAL A 113 1.62 8.27 16.88
CA VAL A 113 0.60 9.19 17.39
C VAL A 113 1.11 10.60 17.16
N ASN A 114 0.27 11.47 16.63
CA ASN A 114 0.55 12.90 16.52
C ASN A 114 -0.19 13.69 17.62
N ASP A 115 0.45 14.72 18.16
CA ASP A 115 -0.24 15.74 18.94
C ASP A 115 -1.16 16.56 18.01
N TYR A 116 -2.29 17.04 18.51
CA TYR A 116 -3.19 17.88 17.71
C TYR A 116 -3.72 19.07 18.52
N PRO A 117 -3.69 20.30 17.95
CA PRO A 117 -3.14 20.64 16.65
C PRO A 117 -1.59 20.60 16.63
N ASN A 118 -1.00 20.31 15.48
CA ASN A 118 0.45 20.45 15.24
C ASN A 118 0.70 21.33 13.99
N ARG A 119 1.94 21.77 13.80
CA ARG A 119 2.35 22.67 12.68
C ARG A 119 1.96 22.12 11.30
N PHE A 120 1.89 20.81 11.15
CA PHE A 120 1.63 20.13 9.89
C PHE A 120 0.19 19.61 9.78
N MET A 121 -0.64 19.85 10.80
CA MET A 121 -2.03 19.41 10.90
C MET A 121 -2.23 17.89 10.76
N HIS A 122 -1.21 17.10 11.09
CA HIS A 122 -1.31 15.65 11.14
C HIS A 122 -2.33 15.21 12.21
N HIS A 123 -3.24 14.32 11.85
CA HIS A 123 -4.22 13.80 12.80
C HIS A 123 -3.57 12.80 13.78
N PRO A 124 -4.10 12.66 15.01
CA PRO A 124 -3.54 11.74 15.99
C PRO A 124 -3.47 10.28 15.55
N ASP A 125 -4.39 9.84 14.70
CA ASP A 125 -4.60 8.46 14.24
C ASP A 125 -4.08 8.19 12.82
N GLU A 126 -3.28 9.10 12.26
CA GLU A 126 -2.80 9.05 10.88
C GLU A 126 -2.06 7.75 10.54
N LYS A 127 -1.31 7.17 11.49
CA LYS A 127 -0.67 5.86 11.31
C LYS A 127 -1.68 4.76 11.00
N ALA A 128 -2.82 4.73 11.71
CA ALA A 128 -3.87 3.76 11.48
C ALA A 128 -4.56 4.02 10.14
N GLN A 129 -4.85 5.29 9.82
CA GLN A 129 -5.49 5.67 8.56
C GLN A 129 -4.64 5.27 7.34
N VAL A 130 -3.34 5.55 7.36
CA VAL A 130 -2.45 5.23 6.22
C VAL A 130 -2.27 3.72 6.06
N ASN A 131 -2.18 2.95 7.14
CA ASN A 131 -2.13 1.49 7.05
C ASN A 131 -3.48 0.88 6.60
N GLY A 132 -4.60 1.50 6.97
CA GLY A 132 -5.93 1.15 6.45
C GLY A 132 -6.05 1.45 4.96
N PHE A 133 -5.56 2.61 4.51
CA PHE A 133 -5.51 2.95 3.08
C PHE A 133 -4.67 1.94 2.29
N LEU A 134 -3.51 1.52 2.80
CA LEU A 134 -2.73 0.45 2.18
C LEU A 134 -3.55 -0.85 2.08
N ALA A 135 -4.29 -1.22 3.12
CA ALA A 135 -5.13 -2.43 3.10
C ALA A 135 -6.17 -2.37 1.98
N ASP A 136 -6.92 -1.27 1.89
CA ASP A 136 -7.95 -1.07 0.87
C ASP A 136 -7.34 -1.04 -0.54
N TRP A 137 -6.20 -0.37 -0.69
CA TRP A 137 -5.54 -0.24 -1.99
C TRP A 137 -4.94 -1.57 -2.46
N LEU A 138 -4.34 -2.37 -1.57
CA LEU A 138 -3.86 -3.71 -1.90
C LEU A 138 -5.03 -4.65 -2.24
N ASP A 139 -6.15 -4.53 -1.53
CA ASP A 139 -7.36 -5.31 -1.82
C ASP A 139 -7.93 -4.94 -3.21
N PHE A 140 -7.93 -3.65 -3.55
CA PHE A 140 -8.26 -3.17 -4.89
C PHE A 140 -7.31 -3.72 -5.95
N CYS A 141 -6.00 -3.70 -5.69
CA CYS A 141 -5.00 -4.26 -6.59
C CYS A 141 -5.18 -5.78 -6.81
N LEU A 142 -5.53 -6.53 -5.77
CA LEU A 142 -5.79 -7.98 -5.89
C LEU A 142 -7.07 -8.28 -6.68
N ARG A 143 -8.09 -7.42 -6.61
CA ARG A 143 -9.38 -7.62 -7.29
C ARG A 143 -9.34 -7.23 -8.76
N PHE A 144 -8.61 -6.17 -9.10
CA PHE A 144 -8.62 -5.55 -10.43
C PHE A 144 -7.26 -5.61 -11.13
N GLY A 145 -6.26 -6.25 -10.51
CA GLY A 145 -4.93 -6.39 -11.05
C GLY A 145 -4.85 -7.44 -12.15
N HIS A 146 -4.29 -7.06 -13.28
CA HIS A 146 -3.98 -7.91 -14.42
C HIS A 146 -2.52 -7.76 -14.80
N LEU A 147 -1.93 -8.82 -15.33
CA LEU A 147 -0.62 -8.72 -15.95
C LEU A 147 -0.68 -7.74 -17.13
N PRO A 148 0.32 -6.86 -17.30
CA PRO A 148 0.36 -5.96 -18.44
C PRO A 148 0.19 -6.73 -19.76
N MET A 149 -0.64 -6.21 -20.67
CA MET A 149 -0.96 -6.88 -21.95
C MET A 149 0.27 -7.25 -22.78
N GLU A 150 1.37 -6.52 -22.62
CA GLU A 150 2.68 -6.82 -23.22
C GLU A 150 3.22 -8.21 -22.86
N HIS A 151 2.78 -8.79 -21.75
CA HIS A 151 3.11 -10.17 -21.34
C HIS A 151 2.07 -11.20 -21.79
N ALA A 152 0.80 -10.81 -21.94
CA ALA A 152 -0.27 -11.72 -22.38
C ALA A 152 -0.15 -12.14 -23.85
N ALA A 153 0.43 -11.26 -24.69
CA ALA A 153 0.61 -11.53 -26.12
C ALA A 153 1.67 -12.60 -26.43
N TRP A 154 2.61 -12.88 -25.51
CA TRP A 154 3.69 -13.84 -25.73
C TRP A 154 3.29 -15.28 -25.40
N SER A 155 2.32 -15.48 -24.51
CA SER A 155 1.78 -16.81 -24.20
C SER A 155 0.90 -17.42 -25.29
N ALA A 156 0.52 -16.65 -26.32
CA ALA A 156 -0.31 -17.12 -27.43
C ALA A 156 0.51 -17.64 -28.65
N GLY A 157 1.84 -17.65 -28.57
CA GLY A 157 2.73 -17.89 -29.71
C GLY A 157 3.55 -19.19 -29.70
N GLU A 158 3.54 -19.99 -28.62
CA GLU A 158 4.28 -21.27 -28.59
C GLU A 158 3.34 -22.45 -28.84
N GLY A 159 2.87 -22.53 -30.07
CA GLY A 159 2.36 -23.75 -30.69
C GLY A 159 2.99 -23.87 -32.07
N VAL A 160 4.23 -24.37 -32.12
CA VAL A 160 4.91 -24.74 -33.36
C VAL A 160 5.30 -26.22 -33.27
N ASP A 161 4.76 -26.94 -34.24
CA ASP A 161 4.90 -28.35 -34.66
C ASP A 161 4.32 -29.48 -33.78
#